data_AF-A0A1X0QFW7-F1
#
_entry.id   AF-A0A1X0QFW7-F1
#
_cell.length_a   1.000
_cell.length_b   1.000
_cell.length_c   1.000
_cell.angle_alpha   90.00
_cell.angle_beta   90.00
_cell.angle_gamma   90.00
#
_symmetry.space_group_name_H-M   'P 1'
#
loop_
_entity.id
_entity.type
_entity.pdbx_description
1 polymer ?
#
loop_
_entity_poly.entity_id
_entity_poly.type
_entity_poly.pdbx_seq_one_letter_code
_entity_poly.pdbx_strand_id
1 'polypeptide(L)' 'MTKKIDDYVKVLIEDDLNTWMSQREIAIKRGVSKFFVNKINIKLQKNIPLGRKYGSGRKSLLNDELKRELFLIYDKNHK' A
#
# COMPACT_ATOMS: atom_id res chain seq x y z
N MET A 1 14.74 7.00 -5.35
CA MET A 1 14.45 5.63 -5.80
C MET A 1 13.87 4.83 -4.64
N THR A 2 12.62 4.41 -4.72
CA THR A 2 12.03 3.47 -3.75
C THR A 2 12.54 2.06 -4.07
N LYS A 3 13.49 1.55 -3.28
CA LYS A 3 13.82 0.12 -3.31
C LYS A 3 12.53 -0.66 -3.01
N LYS A 4 12.12 -1.54 -3.93
CA LYS A 4 11.03 -2.49 -3.65
C LYS A 4 11.51 -3.35 -2.48
N ILE A 5 10.84 -3.21 -1.34
CA ILE A 5 11.05 -4.11 -0.20
C ILE A 5 10.30 -5.40 -0.54
N ASP A 6 11.03 -6.52 -0.44
CA ASP A 6 10.52 -7.85 -0.70
C ASP A 6 9.38 -8.21 0.27
N ASP A 7 8.40 -8.95 -0.21
CA ASP A 7 7.30 -9.45 0.62
C ASP A 7 7.83 -10.41 1.70
N TYR A 8 8.93 -11.11 1.45
CA TYR A 8 9.64 -11.91 2.46
C TYR A 8 10.04 -11.11 3.70
N VAL A 9 10.56 -9.89 3.51
CA VAL A 9 10.97 -9.01 4.63
C VAL A 9 9.77 -8.60 5.48
N LYS A 10 8.58 -8.48 4.89
CA LYS A 10 7.36 -8.12 5.64
C LYS A 10 6.90 -9.25 6.55
N VAL A 11 6.94 -10.50 6.07
CA VAL A 11 6.60 -11.70 6.86
C VAL A 11 7.55 -11.83 8.04
N LEU A 12 8.85 -11.64 7.81
CA LEU A 12 9.84 -11.67 8.89
C LEU A 12 9.62 -10.59 9.96
N ILE A 13 9.17 -9.40 9.56
CA ILE A 13 8.83 -8.32 10.49
C ILE A 13 7.57 -8.67 11.30
N GLU A 14 6.59 -9.30 10.66
CA GLU A 14 5.37 -9.78 11.33
C GLU A 14 5.71 -10.85 12.39
N ASP A 15 6.54 -11.83 12.05
CA ASP A 15 7.01 -12.84 13.01
C ASP A 15 7.76 -12.21 14.19
N ASP A 16 8.68 -11.28 13.92
CA ASP A 16 9.43 -10.60 14.99
C ASP A 16 8.49 -9.79 15.91
N LEU A 17 7.48 -9.11 15.36
CA LEU A 17 6.46 -8.38 16.13
C LEU A 17 5.62 -9.33 17.00
N ASN A 18 5.30 -10.52 16.50
CA ASN A 18 4.58 -11.55 17.24
C ASN A 18 5.43 -12.14 18.38
N THR A 19 6.76 -12.11 18.27
CA THR A 19 7.69 -12.46 19.37
C THR A 19 7.91 -11.32 20.37
N TRP A 20 7.10 -10.26 20.33
CA TRP A 20 7.18 -9.10 21.24
C TRP A 20 8.49 -8.31 21.17
N MET A 21 9.26 -8.44 20.08
CA MET A 21 10.46 -7.62 19.86
C MET A 21 10.08 -6.15 19.67
N SER A 22 10.94 -5.24 20.13
CA SER A 22 10.71 -3.81 19.92
C SER A 22 10.86 -3.44 18.44
N GLN A 23 10.05 -2.50 17.95
CA GLN A 23 10.14 -2.04 16.55
C GLN A 23 11.55 -1.50 16.18
N ARG A 24 12.30 -1.00 17.17
CA ARG A 24 13.65 -0.48 16.97
C ARG A 24 14.65 -1.62 16.74
N GLU A 25 14.57 -2.68 17.53
CA GLU A 25 15.41 -3.87 17.35
C GLU A 25 15.12 -4.55 16.03
N ILE A 26 13.83 -4.67 15.65
CA ILE A 26 13.42 -5.25 14.37
C ILE A 26 14.00 -4.45 13.20
N ALA A 27 13.93 -3.12 13.27
CA ALA A 27 14.49 -2.25 12.23
C ALA A 27 16.00 -2.47 12.04
N ILE A 28 16.75 -2.61 13.13
CA ILE A 28 18.19 -2.91 13.09
C ILE A 28 18.43 -4.32 12.53
N LYS A 29 17.73 -5.33 13.07
CA LYS A 29 17.85 -6.75 12.68
C LYS A 29 17.56 -6.99 11.21
N ARG A 30 16.56 -6.31 10.65
CA ARG A 30 16.10 -6.50 9.25
C ARG A 30 16.68 -5.47 8.28
N GLY A 31 17.50 -4.52 8.76
CA GLY A 31 18.11 -3.49 7.91
C GLY A 31 17.08 -2.56 7.26
N VAL A 32 15.97 -2.29 7.95
CA VAL A 32 14.87 -1.43 7.46
C VAL A 32 14.68 -0.22 8.36
N SER A 33 13.98 0.80 7.88
CA SER A 33 13.65 1.94 8.73
C SER A 33 12.61 1.57 9.79
N LYS A 34 12.74 2.14 10.99
CA LYS A 34 11.72 2.03 12.05
C LYS A 34 10.33 2.44 11.56
N PHE A 35 10.27 3.45 10.69
CA PHE A 35 9.01 3.90 10.08
C PHE A 35 8.33 2.80 9.26
N PHE A 36 9.11 1.99 8.53
CA PHE A 36 8.58 0.88 7.75
C PHE A 36 8.01 -0.22 8.66
N VAL A 37 8.72 -0.59 9.73
CA VAL A 37 8.25 -1.54 10.74
C VAL A 37 6.95 -1.03 11.39
N ASN A 38 6.88 0.26 11.74
CA ASN A 38 5.67 0.84 12.32
C ASN A 38 4.47 0.79 11.35
N LYS A 39 4.69 1.04 10.05
CA LYS A 39 3.64 0.89 9.04
C LYS A 39 3.11 -0.54 8.96
N ILE A 40 3.97 -1.55 9.08
CA ILE A 40 3.55 -2.96 9.13
C ILE A 40 2.74 -3.22 10.39
N ASN A 41 3.23 -2.78 11.56
CA ASN A 41 2.53 -2.95 12.83
C ASN A 41 1.12 -2.34 12.82
N ILE A 42 0.97 -1.11 12.29
CA ILE A 42 -0.35 -0.46 12.15
C ILE A 42 -1.28 -1.27 11.25
N LYS A 43 -0.77 -1.88 10.18
CA LYS A 43 -1.59 -2.72 9.29
C LYS A 43 -2.04 -4.00 9.98
N LEU A 44 -1.13 -4.67 10.70
CA LEU A 44 -1.43 -5.87 11.47
C LEU A 44 -2.49 -5.60 12.54
N GLN A 45 -2.34 -4.53 13.33
CA GLN A 45 -3.34 -4.11 14.32
C GLN A 45 -4.74 -3.84 13.71
N LYS A 46 -4.78 -3.44 12.44
CA LYS A 46 -6.02 -3.18 11.70
C LYS A 46 -6.50 -4.39 10.88
N ASN A 47 -5.85 -5.55 11.00
CA ASN A 47 -6.09 -6.74 10.18
C ASN A 47 -6.06 -6.45 8.66
N ILE A 48 -5.21 -5.50 8.24
CA ILE A 48 -5.04 -5.13 6.83
C ILE A 48 -3.94 -6.01 6.23
N PRO A 49 -4.19 -6.68 5.10
CA PRO A 49 -3.18 -7.47 4.40
C PRO A 49 -1.92 -6.65 4.07
N LEU A 50 -0.74 -7.23 4.32
CA LEU A 50 0.56 -6.63 4.02
C LEU A 50 0.93 -6.67 2.53
N GLY A 51 0.27 -7.56 1.79
CA GLY A 51 0.40 -7.72 0.35
C GLY A 51 -0.22 -6.57 -0.46
N ARG A 52 0.04 -6.56 -1.77
CA ARG A 52 -0.71 -5.71 -2.70
C ARG A 52 -2.15 -6.21 -2.77
N LYS A 53 -3.13 -5.29 -2.74
CA LYS A 53 -4.48 -5.61 -3.19
C LYS A 53 -4.41 -5.99 -4.66
N TYR A 54 -4.45 -7.28 -4.96
CA TYR A 54 -4.75 -7.76 -6.31
C TYR A 54 -6.20 -7.37 -6.64
N GLY A 55 -6.42 -6.73 -7.79
CA GLY A 55 -7.76 -6.36 -8.23
C GLY A 55 -8.31 -5.03 -7.72
N SER A 56 -7.49 -4.13 -7.15
CA SER A 56 -7.91 -2.75 -6.86
C SER A 56 -7.98 -1.88 -8.13
N GLY A 57 -8.57 -2.38 -9.21
CA GLY A 57 -9.14 -1.50 -10.22
C GLY A 57 -10.32 -0.80 -9.56
N ARG A 58 -10.34 0.54 -9.54
CA ARG A 58 -11.60 1.23 -9.27
C ARG A 58 -12.61 0.67 -10.26
N LYS A 59 -13.77 0.19 -9.78
CA LYS A 59 -14.88 -0.14 -10.69
C LYS A 59 -15.09 1.07 -11.58
N SER A 60 -14.90 0.92 -12.88
CA SER A 60 -15.19 2.01 -13.80
C SER A 60 -16.71 2.14 -13.82
N LEU A 61 -17.23 3.15 -13.12
CA LEU A 61 -18.66 3.46 -13.15
C LEU A 61 -19.12 3.88 -14.55
N LEU A 62 -18.17 4.34 -15.38
CA LEU A 62 -18.37 4.77 -16.75
C LEU A 62 -17.42 3.96 -17.65
N ASN A 63 -17.94 3.51 -18.79
CA ASN A 63 -17.10 3.01 -19.87
C ASN A 63 -16.27 4.17 -20.48
N ASP A 64 -15.28 3.85 -21.30
CA ASP A 64 -14.36 4.87 -21.82
C ASP A 64 -15.00 5.82 -22.83
N GLU A 65 -16.09 5.39 -23.48
CA GLU A 65 -16.86 6.19 -24.43
C GLU A 65 -17.65 7.30 -23.71
N LEU A 66 -18.38 6.96 -22.65
CA LEU A 66 -19.09 7.93 -21.81
C LEU A 66 -18.14 8.92 -21.13
N LYS A 67 -16.94 8.48 -20.75
CA LYS A 67 -15.92 9.41 -20.25
C LYS A 67 -15.51 10.43 -21.31
N ARG A 68 -15.31 9.99 -22.56
CA ARG A 68 -14.95 10.89 -23.67
C ARG A 68 -16.07 11.90 -23.94
N GLU A 69 -17.32 11.47 -23.95
CA GLU A 69 -18.46 12.38 -24.11
C GLU A 69 -18.53 13.43 -22.99
N LEU A 70 -18.33 13.04 -21.74
CA LEU A 70 -18.27 13.97 -20.61
C LEU A 70 -17.13 15.00 -20.77
N PHE A 71 -15.95 14.56 -21.22
CA PHE A 71 -14.84 15.48 -21.51
C PHE A 71 -15.19 16.47 -22.62
N LEU A 72 -15.83 16.01 -23.71
CA LEU A 72 -16.24 16.88 -24.81
C LEU A 72 -17.29 17.92 -24.39
N ILE A 73 -18.26 17.54 -23.53
CA ILE A 73 -19.25 18.46 -22.99
C ILE A 73 -18.57 19.50 -22.09
N TYR A 74 -17.66 19.06 -21.21
CA TYR A 74 -16.92 19.95 -20.32
C TYR A 74 -16.07 20.96 -21.11
N ASP A 75 -15.27 20.49 -22.07
CA ASP A 75 -14.40 21.34 -22.91
C ASP A 75 -15.19 22.36 -23.73
N LYS A 76 -16.43 22.03 -24.11
CA LYS A 76 -17.32 22.93 -24.86
C LYS A 76 -17.88 24.06 -23.98
N ASN A 77 -18.06 23.81 -22.68
CA ASN A 77 -18.68 24.75 -21.74
C ASN A 77 -17.66 25.60 -20.95
N HIS A 78 -16.37 25.26 -21.03
CA HIS A 78 -15.30 25.92 -20.28
C HIS A 78 -14.17 26.49 -21.17
N LYS A 79 -14.46 26.67 -22.46
CA LYS A 79 -13.70 27.54 -23.37
C LYS A 79 -14.42 28.87 -23.52
#